data_AF-A0A0H4PAS9-F1
#
_entry.id   AF-A0A0H4PAS9-F1
#
_cell.length_a   1.000
_cell.length_b   1.000
_cell.length_c   1.000
_cell.angle_alpha   90.00
_cell.angle_beta   90.00
_cell.angle_gamma   90.00
#
_symmetry.space_group_name_H-M   'P 1'
#
loop_
_entity.id
_entity.type
_entity.pdbx_description
1 polymer ?
#
loop_
_entity_poly.entity_id
_entity_poly.type
_entity_poly.pdbx_seq_one_letter_code
_entity_poly.pdbx_strand_id
1 'polypeptide(L)'
;MNLHLSQSRNEMGIAAAKAVENKIESLLKEKEYIRIIFAAAPSQSEMLNYLTSSKRIPWNRIIAFHMDEYIGLSKDSPALFSNFLKRHLFDLVPFHQVHLLDGEGDPDVEVKRYSKLLNEAPIDIVCLGIGENGHIAFNDPPVADFNDPLAVKKVVLEESCRQQQVNDGCFEILQDVPETALTLTIPVLIKGRFLYCVVPGTTKRNAVYQSLFGEISTSCPASILRYSENCDLFLDGDSNPFPIQKPEAETNITAYNVLNNQPVLLNTKSNTLVQLPLDFAVDQYVGEGLVDIQINGIKGVDFNTTLTKPEAILEASKYLLSKGVTTYYPTIVTNGFDTILELVETINKACKAYPLVNSCVAGLHIEGPFISSKPGAKGAHPEEFTRNPSVEFLDQLQEISLKPIALITLAPELEGSEEFIKTCTNRGIRVSIGHSLATGDDVQMAKEAGASLATHLGNGVPLQLQRHPNIIWELMAQEGIHASIIADGFHLPPSFLKVVFRAKGDECLLVSDATCFAGMAPGEYDSPIGGQVVLEESGRLSMKGAKGLLAGAGKDLLENIDYLLESKLLPLSQAWKKASVLPSKYMAAGKVSNKDWVVFKLGDNKVNIQKVFKDGDLVCDNTTTQK
;
A
#
# COMPACT_ATOMS: atom_id res chain seq x y z
N MET A 1 6.41 -10.62 4.19
CA MET A 1 6.66 -12.07 4.31
C MET A 1 6.27 -12.76 3.01
N ASN A 2 7.14 -13.63 2.50
CA ASN A 2 6.89 -14.48 1.33
C ASN A 2 6.69 -15.92 1.81
N LEU A 3 5.59 -16.56 1.41
CA LEU A 3 5.27 -17.90 1.87
C LEU A 3 5.75 -18.98 0.90
N HIS A 4 6.47 -19.97 1.41
CA HIS A 4 6.95 -21.13 0.68
C HIS A 4 6.33 -22.39 1.30
N LEU A 5 5.51 -23.09 0.53
CA LEU A 5 4.82 -24.31 0.97
C LEU A 5 5.52 -25.54 0.39
N SER A 6 5.75 -26.55 1.22
CA SER A 6 6.31 -27.84 0.81
C SER A 6 5.44 -28.98 1.33
N GLN A 7 5.45 -30.13 0.66
CA GLN A 7 4.60 -31.26 1.07
C GLN A 7 5.14 -31.94 2.31
N SER A 8 6.47 -32.00 2.46
CA SER A 8 7.12 -32.64 3.59
C SER A 8 8.13 -31.72 4.28
N ARG A 9 8.41 -32.04 5.55
CA ARG A 9 9.45 -31.40 6.35
C ARG A 9 10.82 -31.41 5.67
N ASN A 10 11.18 -32.50 4.99
CA ASN A 10 12.45 -32.61 4.27
C ASN A 10 12.50 -31.68 3.04
N GLU A 11 11.43 -31.64 2.24
CA GLU A 11 11.34 -30.69 1.11
C GLU A 11 11.43 -29.24 1.59
N MET A 12 10.71 -28.90 2.66
CA MET A 12 10.75 -27.57 3.28
C MET A 12 12.16 -27.19 3.70
N GLY A 13 12.86 -28.08 4.43
CA GLY A 13 14.23 -27.82 4.89
C GLY A 13 15.22 -27.64 3.73
N ILE A 14 15.12 -28.45 2.68
CA ILE A 14 15.94 -28.31 1.47
C ILE A 14 15.64 -27.00 0.73
N ALA A 15 14.36 -26.62 0.61
CA ALA A 15 13.95 -25.37 -0.03
C ALA A 15 14.51 -24.16 0.73
N ALA A 16 14.37 -24.14 2.05
CA ALA A 16 14.94 -23.10 2.91
C ALA A 16 16.47 -23.03 2.78
N ALA A 17 17.16 -24.18 2.82
CA ALA A 17 18.61 -24.23 2.73
C ALA A 17 19.14 -23.74 1.37
N LYS A 18 18.46 -24.06 0.27
CA LYS A 18 18.78 -23.53 -1.06
C LYS A 18 18.59 -22.02 -1.13
N ALA A 19 17.54 -21.48 -0.52
CA ALA A 19 17.29 -20.06 -0.47
C ALA A 19 18.42 -19.32 0.29
N VAL A 20 18.82 -19.86 1.45
CA VAL A 20 19.97 -19.37 2.24
C VAL A 20 21.28 -19.46 1.45
N GLU A 21 21.60 -20.62 0.86
CA GLU A 21 22.80 -20.86 0.03
C GLU A 21 22.90 -19.85 -1.13
N ASN A 22 21.82 -19.68 -1.90
CA ASN A 22 21.80 -18.76 -3.02
C ASN A 22 22.00 -17.30 -2.57
N LYS A 23 21.46 -16.93 -1.39
CA LYS A 23 21.65 -15.59 -0.84
C LYS A 23 23.08 -15.36 -0.34
N ILE A 24 23.68 -16.35 0.30
CA ILE A 24 25.09 -16.32 0.71
C ILE A 24 25.99 -16.05 -0.51
N GLU A 25 25.82 -16.82 -1.58
CA GLU A 25 26.59 -16.61 -2.82
C GLU A 25 26.38 -15.21 -3.41
N SER A 26 25.14 -14.73 -3.43
CA SER A 26 24.83 -13.39 -3.93
C SER A 26 25.54 -12.30 -3.13
N LEU A 27 25.51 -12.38 -1.79
CA LEU A 27 26.12 -11.38 -0.93
C LEU A 27 27.65 -11.41 -0.99
N LEU A 28 28.25 -12.60 -1.11
CA LEU A 28 29.70 -12.75 -1.17
C LEU A 28 30.33 -12.37 -2.52
N LYS A 29 29.51 -12.05 -3.53
CA LYS A 29 29.95 -11.32 -4.73
C LYS A 29 30.24 -9.84 -4.44
N GLU A 30 29.59 -9.28 -3.41
CA GLU A 30 29.65 -7.85 -3.08
C GLU A 30 30.44 -7.58 -1.80
N LYS A 31 30.54 -8.56 -0.88
CA LYS A 31 31.17 -8.40 0.44
C LYS A 31 32.25 -9.42 0.68
N GLU A 32 33.34 -9.03 1.34
CA GLU A 32 34.40 -9.97 1.73
C GLU A 32 33.91 -10.99 2.77
N TYR A 33 33.22 -10.55 3.81
CA TYR A 33 32.60 -11.38 4.84
C TYR A 33 31.11 -11.08 4.99
N ILE A 34 30.34 -12.08 5.40
CA ILE A 34 28.93 -11.91 5.79
C ILE A 34 28.68 -12.41 7.21
N ARG A 35 27.67 -11.86 7.87
CA ARG A 35 27.34 -12.14 9.26
C ARG A 35 25.97 -12.83 9.34
N ILE A 36 25.93 -14.02 9.94
CA ILE A 36 24.73 -14.86 9.98
C ILE A 36 24.39 -15.28 11.41
N ILE A 37 23.12 -15.14 11.78
CA ILE A 37 22.56 -15.71 13.02
C ILE A 37 21.86 -17.04 12.68
N PHE A 38 22.15 -18.10 13.44
CA PHE A 38 21.51 -19.41 13.30
C PHE A 38 20.69 -19.78 14.54
N ALA A 39 19.46 -20.24 14.33
CA ALA A 39 18.63 -20.84 15.35
C ALA A 39 19.08 -22.27 15.68
N ALA A 40 18.99 -22.62 16.96
CA ALA A 40 19.28 -23.96 17.46
C ALA A 40 17.97 -24.63 17.89
N ALA A 41 17.45 -25.54 17.06
CA ALA A 41 16.30 -26.36 17.42
C ALA A 41 16.19 -27.57 16.47
N PRO A 42 15.56 -28.67 16.90
CA PRO A 42 15.26 -29.80 16.02
C PRO A 42 14.52 -29.38 14.74
N SER A 43 13.67 -28.36 14.81
CA SER A 43 12.96 -27.77 13.67
C SER A 43 13.85 -27.25 12.53
N GLN A 44 15.14 -27.01 12.79
CA GLN A 44 16.09 -26.49 11.81
C GLN A 44 16.94 -27.59 11.15
N SER A 45 16.84 -28.84 11.61
CA SER A 45 17.79 -29.91 11.30
C SER A 45 17.93 -30.19 9.81
N GLU A 46 16.81 -30.28 9.07
CA GLU A 46 16.84 -30.55 7.63
C GLU A 46 17.57 -29.46 6.84
N MET A 47 17.36 -28.20 7.21
CA MET A 47 18.06 -27.07 6.60
C MET A 47 19.55 -27.10 6.93
N LEU A 48 19.92 -27.27 8.21
CA LEU A 48 21.32 -27.31 8.65
C LEU A 48 22.10 -28.47 8.01
N ASN A 49 21.48 -29.66 7.92
CA ASN A 49 22.06 -30.84 7.27
C ASN A 49 22.33 -30.60 5.78
N TYR A 50 21.43 -29.91 5.07
CA TYR A 50 21.70 -29.55 3.68
C TYR A 50 22.85 -28.55 3.58
N LEU A 51 22.84 -27.49 4.40
CA LEU A 51 23.86 -26.44 4.35
C LEU A 51 25.26 -27.02 4.57
N THR A 52 25.45 -27.91 5.54
CA THR A 52 26.76 -28.55 5.79
C THR A 52 27.24 -29.45 4.65
N SER A 53 26.31 -30.03 3.89
CA SER A 53 26.63 -30.84 2.71
C SER A 53 26.98 -30.02 1.47
N SER A 54 26.67 -28.72 1.47
CA SER A 54 26.92 -27.85 0.33
C SER A 54 28.40 -27.56 0.11
N LYS A 55 28.84 -27.74 -1.13
CA LYS A 55 30.17 -27.32 -1.61
C LYS A 55 30.20 -25.92 -2.21
N ARG A 56 29.05 -25.26 -2.31
CA ARG A 56 28.90 -23.93 -2.91
C ARG A 56 29.18 -22.82 -1.89
N ILE A 57 29.01 -23.10 -0.61
CA ILE A 57 29.13 -22.11 0.47
C ILE A 57 30.60 -21.94 0.87
N PRO A 58 31.20 -20.75 0.70
CA PRO A 58 32.55 -20.45 1.18
C PRO A 58 32.51 -20.10 2.68
N TRP A 59 32.38 -21.13 3.54
CA TRP A 59 32.24 -20.98 4.99
C TRP A 59 33.33 -20.13 5.66
N ASN A 60 34.54 -20.15 5.11
CA ASN A 60 35.69 -19.37 5.59
C ASN A 60 35.54 -17.84 5.41
N ARG A 61 34.41 -17.39 4.85
CA ARG A 61 34.00 -15.98 4.71
C ARG A 61 32.74 -15.65 5.52
N ILE A 62 32.32 -16.54 6.41
CA ILE A 62 31.10 -16.38 7.22
C ILE A 62 31.46 -16.22 8.70
N ILE A 63 30.93 -15.16 9.31
CA ILE A 63 30.95 -14.90 10.75
C ILE A 63 29.61 -15.34 11.32
N ALA A 64 29.61 -16.37 12.16
CA ALA A 64 28.38 -16.98 12.69
C ALA A 64 28.10 -16.55 14.13
N PHE A 65 26.81 -16.43 14.42
CA PHE A 65 26.22 -16.16 15.73
C PHE A 65 25.11 -17.19 15.99
N HIS A 66 24.78 -17.43 17.26
CA HIS A 66 23.53 -18.10 17.63
C HIS A 66 22.63 -17.12 18.42
N MET A 67 21.37 -17.48 18.66
CA MET A 67 20.38 -16.53 19.18
C MET A 67 20.00 -16.70 20.65
N ASP A 68 20.22 -17.88 21.24
CA ASP A 68 19.75 -18.20 22.59
C ASP A 68 20.70 -19.15 23.29
N GLU A 69 20.78 -19.04 24.61
CA GLU A 69 21.44 -20.05 25.45
C GLU A 69 20.87 -20.10 26.86
N TYR A 70 20.82 -21.29 27.44
CA TYR A 70 20.38 -21.46 28.83
C TYR A 70 21.42 -20.93 29.84
N ILE A 71 20.94 -20.34 30.94
CA ILE A 71 21.80 -19.95 32.05
C ILE A 71 21.90 -21.10 33.07
N GLY A 72 23.12 -21.41 33.51
CA GLY A 72 23.38 -22.33 34.63
C GLY A 72 23.63 -23.80 34.26
N LEU A 73 23.67 -24.13 32.97
CA LEU A 73 24.12 -25.45 32.52
C LEU A 73 25.65 -25.47 32.31
N SER A 74 26.25 -26.62 32.55
CA SER A 74 27.68 -26.85 32.24
C SER A 74 27.94 -26.74 30.73
N LYS A 75 29.11 -26.21 30.34
CA LYS A 75 29.55 -26.07 28.94
C LYS A 75 29.54 -27.36 28.13
N ASP A 76 29.61 -28.52 28.78
CA ASP A 76 29.57 -29.83 28.13
C ASP A 76 28.14 -30.40 28.01
N SER A 77 27.13 -29.69 28.52
CA SER A 77 25.75 -30.17 28.49
C SER A 77 25.27 -30.35 27.06
N PRO A 78 24.69 -31.52 26.72
CA PRO A 78 24.17 -31.77 25.38
C PRO A 78 22.94 -30.90 25.06
N ALA A 79 22.25 -30.39 26.08
CA ALA A 79 21.06 -29.55 25.95
C ALA A 79 21.36 -28.10 25.57
N LEU A 80 22.62 -27.64 25.70
CA LEU A 80 23.02 -26.30 25.27
C LEU A 80 22.81 -26.11 23.77
N PHE A 81 22.26 -24.96 23.40
CA PHE A 81 21.99 -24.60 22.01
C PHE A 81 23.28 -24.35 21.22
N SER A 82 24.32 -23.82 21.86
CA SER A 82 25.67 -23.79 21.31
C SER A 82 26.15 -25.18 20.90
N ASN A 83 25.97 -26.19 21.76
CA ASN A 83 26.42 -27.55 21.50
C ASN A 83 25.53 -28.26 20.47
N PHE A 84 24.24 -27.93 20.40
CA PHE A 84 23.39 -28.34 19.29
C PHE A 84 23.96 -27.85 17.95
N LEU A 85 24.28 -26.56 17.83
CA LEU A 85 24.80 -25.98 16.59
C LEU A 85 26.21 -26.47 16.25
N LYS A 86 27.08 -26.74 17.23
CA LYS A 86 28.37 -27.40 16.99
C LYS A 86 28.19 -28.73 16.28
N ARG A 87 27.31 -29.60 16.79
CA ARG A 87 27.04 -30.93 16.23
C ARG A 87 26.41 -30.89 14.84
N HIS A 88 25.58 -29.87 14.55
CA HIS A 88 24.81 -29.82 13.30
C HIS A 88 25.37 -28.85 12.25
N LEU A 89 26.30 -27.97 12.62
CA LEU A 89 26.81 -26.93 11.71
C LEU A 89 28.25 -26.49 12.06
N PHE A 90 28.48 -25.89 13.22
CA PHE A 90 29.70 -25.11 13.47
C PHE A 90 31.00 -25.92 13.47
N ASP A 91 30.98 -27.18 13.91
CA ASP A 91 32.19 -28.02 13.90
C ASP A 91 32.30 -28.87 12.62
N LEU A 92 31.30 -28.80 11.73
CA LEU A 92 31.24 -29.59 10.50
C LEU A 92 31.80 -28.84 9.28
N VAL A 93 31.91 -27.51 9.35
CA VAL A 93 32.35 -26.66 8.24
C VAL A 93 33.28 -25.54 8.71
N PRO A 94 34.21 -25.06 7.87
CA PRO A 94 35.27 -24.15 8.30
C PRO A 94 34.82 -22.69 8.29
N PHE A 95 34.07 -22.25 9.30
CA PHE A 95 33.69 -20.84 9.46
C PHE A 95 34.89 -19.90 9.57
N HIS A 96 34.72 -18.63 9.17
CA HIS A 96 35.72 -17.59 9.46
C HIS A 96 35.83 -17.38 10.98
N GLN A 97 34.67 -17.16 11.62
CA GLN A 97 34.53 -16.94 13.06
C GLN A 97 33.17 -17.47 13.52
N VAL A 98 33.11 -17.98 14.75
CA VAL A 98 31.87 -18.42 15.41
C VAL A 98 31.80 -17.79 16.80
N HIS A 99 30.70 -17.10 17.09
CA HIS A 99 30.43 -16.46 18.38
C HIS A 99 29.26 -17.15 19.09
N LEU A 100 29.55 -17.77 20.23
CA LEU A 100 28.57 -18.44 21.09
C LEU A 100 28.29 -17.57 22.33
N LEU A 101 27.05 -17.59 22.82
CA LEU A 101 26.69 -17.05 24.13
C LEU A 101 27.27 -17.96 25.21
N ASP A 102 27.76 -17.36 26.29
CA ASP A 102 28.24 -18.08 27.48
C ASP A 102 27.16 -18.07 28.57
N GLY A 103 26.42 -19.17 28.68
CA GLY A 103 25.39 -19.37 29.71
C GLY A 103 25.92 -19.82 31.09
N GLU A 104 27.20 -20.19 31.20
CA GLU A 104 27.83 -20.61 32.47
C GLU A 104 28.45 -19.42 33.21
N GLY A 105 28.91 -18.40 32.47
CA GLY A 105 29.48 -17.17 33.02
C GLY A 105 28.46 -16.20 33.62
N ASP A 106 28.95 -15.03 34.05
CA ASP A 106 28.10 -13.94 34.53
C ASP A 106 27.21 -13.39 33.39
N PRO A 107 25.87 -13.49 33.48
CA PRO A 107 24.97 -13.05 32.42
C PRO A 107 25.10 -11.57 32.04
N ASP A 108 25.41 -10.67 32.99
CA ASP A 108 25.51 -9.24 32.72
C ASP A 108 26.80 -8.89 31.97
N VAL A 109 27.87 -9.63 32.25
CA VAL A 109 29.13 -9.54 31.49
C VAL A 109 28.92 -10.08 30.09
N GLU A 110 28.23 -11.20 29.97
CA GLU A 110 27.99 -11.86 28.69
C GLU A 110 27.09 -11.03 27.76
N VAL A 111 25.99 -10.48 28.30
CA VAL A 111 25.11 -9.56 27.58
C VAL A 111 25.92 -8.41 26.96
N LYS A 112 26.83 -7.79 27.73
CA LYS A 112 27.68 -6.70 27.22
C LYS A 112 28.63 -7.16 26.13
N ARG A 113 29.28 -8.31 26.32
CA ARG A 113 30.23 -8.89 25.35
C ARG A 113 29.55 -9.20 24.03
N TYR A 114 28.43 -9.93 24.08
CA TYR A 114 27.73 -10.37 22.88
C TYR A 114 27.03 -9.21 22.16
N SER A 115 26.46 -8.26 22.93
CA SER A 115 25.90 -7.02 22.35
C SER A 115 26.96 -6.21 21.61
N LYS A 116 28.19 -6.12 22.13
CA LYS A 116 29.29 -5.44 21.43
C LYS A 116 29.56 -6.12 20.09
N LEU A 117 29.70 -7.45 20.08
CA LEU A 117 29.95 -8.20 18.85
C LEU A 117 28.84 -8.00 17.83
N LEU A 118 27.56 -8.08 18.22
CA LEU A 118 26.42 -7.86 17.33
C LEU A 118 26.43 -6.45 16.71
N ASN A 119 26.82 -5.44 17.48
CA ASN A 119 26.84 -4.04 17.06
C ASN A 119 28.06 -3.63 16.21
N GLU A 120 29.04 -4.50 16.01
CA GLU A 120 30.22 -4.21 15.19
C GLU A 120 29.88 -3.97 13.71
N ALA A 121 28.89 -4.70 13.19
CA ALA A 121 28.41 -4.56 11.82
C ALA A 121 27.01 -5.20 11.65
N PRO A 122 26.22 -4.76 10.66
CA PRO A 122 24.89 -5.30 10.41
C PRO A 122 24.88 -6.82 10.20
N ILE A 123 23.80 -7.47 10.63
CA ILE A 123 23.55 -8.88 10.34
C ILE A 123 22.97 -9.02 8.94
N ASP A 124 23.57 -9.87 8.12
CA ASP A 124 23.16 -10.08 6.74
C ASP A 124 22.01 -11.07 6.64
N ILE A 125 22.10 -12.19 7.36
CA ILE A 125 21.12 -13.27 7.30
C ILE A 125 20.75 -13.71 8.72
N VAL A 126 19.46 -13.95 8.95
CA VAL A 126 18.96 -14.58 10.18
C VAL A 126 18.17 -15.82 9.79
N CYS A 127 18.61 -16.98 10.26
CA CYS A 127 17.87 -18.24 10.15
C CYS A 127 17.15 -18.49 11.48
N LEU A 128 15.82 -18.49 11.47
CA LEU A 128 14.98 -18.53 12.67
C LEU A 128 13.80 -19.48 12.52
N GLY A 129 13.08 -19.72 13.61
CA GLY A 129 11.80 -20.43 13.61
C GLY A 129 10.75 -19.68 14.43
N ILE A 130 9.54 -20.25 14.48
CA ILE A 130 8.42 -19.77 15.30
C ILE A 130 8.10 -20.85 16.35
N GLY A 131 7.95 -20.43 17.60
CA GLY A 131 7.49 -21.28 18.71
C GLY A 131 5.99 -21.55 18.69
N GLU A 132 5.51 -22.48 19.51
CA GLU A 132 4.08 -22.85 19.54
C GLU A 132 3.14 -21.72 20.01
N ASN A 133 3.66 -20.76 20.79
CA ASN A 133 2.97 -19.54 21.22
C ASN A 133 3.29 -18.32 20.33
N GLY A 134 4.01 -18.51 19.22
CA GLY A 134 4.44 -17.43 18.35
C GLY A 134 5.73 -16.72 18.76
N HIS A 135 6.47 -17.20 19.77
CA HIS A 135 7.77 -16.62 20.12
C HIS A 135 8.79 -16.74 18.98
N ILE A 136 9.76 -15.84 18.97
CA ILE A 136 11.00 -15.97 18.19
C ILE A 136 12.16 -15.91 19.17
N ALA A 137 13.08 -16.88 19.07
CA ALA A 137 14.11 -17.07 20.09
C ALA A 137 13.43 -17.24 21.48
N PHE A 138 14.05 -16.93 22.60
CA PHE A 138 13.33 -16.88 23.90
C PHE A 138 12.57 -15.56 24.17
N ASN A 139 12.10 -14.87 23.13
CA ASN A 139 11.20 -13.72 23.30
C ASN A 139 9.74 -14.20 23.36
N ASP A 140 9.38 -14.87 24.45
CA ASP A 140 8.01 -15.32 24.73
C ASP A 140 7.03 -14.14 24.95
N PRO A 141 5.72 -14.32 24.73
CA PRO A 141 4.74 -13.24 24.80
C PRO A 141 4.81 -12.34 26.05
N PRO A 142 5.03 -12.87 27.28
CA PRO A 142 5.10 -12.03 28.48
C PRO A 142 6.35 -11.13 28.56
N VAL A 143 7.42 -11.48 27.84
CA VAL A 143 8.73 -10.80 27.90
C VAL A 143 9.15 -10.18 26.56
N ALA A 144 8.36 -10.39 25.51
CA ALA A 144 8.57 -9.84 24.19
C ALA A 144 8.39 -8.32 24.19
N ASP A 145 9.35 -7.62 23.58
CA ASP A 145 9.31 -6.18 23.39
C ASP A 145 9.81 -5.86 21.99
N PHE A 146 8.96 -5.22 21.19
CA PHE A 146 9.27 -4.82 19.81
C PHE A 146 10.22 -3.61 19.74
N ASN A 147 10.40 -2.90 20.85
CA ASN A 147 11.27 -1.73 20.96
C ASN A 147 12.40 -1.93 22.00
N ASP A 148 12.75 -3.19 22.28
CA ASP A 148 13.76 -3.52 23.27
C ASP A 148 15.07 -2.76 23.02
N PRO A 149 15.58 -1.96 23.98
CA PRO A 149 16.78 -1.17 23.78
C PRO A 149 18.06 -2.01 23.82
N LEU A 150 17.98 -3.25 24.33
CA LEU A 150 19.12 -4.15 24.44
C LEU A 150 19.27 -4.99 23.18
N ALA A 151 20.49 -5.41 22.86
CA ALA A 151 20.73 -6.38 21.79
C ALA A 151 20.58 -7.83 22.28
N VAL A 152 20.96 -8.07 23.53
CA VAL A 152 20.82 -9.34 24.24
C VAL A 152 20.24 -9.06 25.62
N LYS A 153 19.34 -9.90 26.10
CA LYS A 153 18.79 -9.81 27.46
C LYS A 153 18.70 -11.15 28.15
N LYS A 154 18.65 -11.10 29.48
CA LYS A 154 18.23 -12.23 30.31
C LYS A 154 16.71 -12.29 30.36
N VAL A 155 16.15 -13.47 30.16
CA VAL A 155 14.71 -13.73 30.27
C VAL A 155 14.43 -14.84 31.27
N VAL A 156 13.24 -14.78 31.86
CA VAL A 156 12.65 -15.90 32.60
C VAL A 156 11.78 -16.66 31.59
N LEU A 157 12.02 -17.97 31.47
CA LEU A 157 11.32 -18.81 30.51
C LEU A 157 9.92 -19.15 31.04
N GLU A 158 8.92 -19.00 30.17
CA GLU A 158 7.55 -19.41 30.47
C GLU A 158 7.47 -20.93 30.63
N GLU A 159 6.56 -21.42 31.49
CA GLU A 159 6.35 -22.86 31.68
C GLU A 159 5.99 -23.57 30.37
N SER A 160 5.19 -22.94 29.50
CA SER A 160 4.83 -23.45 28.18
C SER A 160 6.05 -23.61 27.27
N CYS A 161 6.95 -22.61 27.25
CA CYS A 161 8.20 -22.64 26.51
C CYS A 161 9.14 -23.73 27.03
N ARG A 162 9.27 -23.88 28.36
CA ARG A 162 10.05 -24.96 28.98
C ARG A 162 9.48 -26.34 28.66
N GLN A 163 8.15 -26.49 28.68
CA GLN A 163 7.49 -27.74 28.32
C GLN A 163 7.72 -28.10 26.85
N GLN A 164 7.79 -27.11 25.95
CA GLN A 164 8.15 -27.34 24.55
C GLN A 164 9.54 -27.98 24.41
N GLN A 165 10.51 -27.60 25.25
CA GLN A 165 11.87 -28.18 25.20
C GLN A 165 11.90 -29.66 25.58
N VAL A 166 10.98 -30.10 26.44
CA VAL A 166 10.77 -31.52 26.74
C VAL A 166 10.11 -32.21 25.55
N ASN A 167 9.08 -31.60 24.96
CA ASN A 167 8.37 -32.14 23.79
C ASN A 167 9.30 -32.29 22.56
N ASP A 168 10.23 -31.36 22.38
CA ASP A 168 11.26 -31.36 21.34
C ASP A 168 12.42 -32.34 21.64
N GLY A 169 12.42 -32.98 22.82
CA GLY A 169 13.42 -33.97 23.23
C GLY A 169 14.76 -33.38 23.68
N CYS A 170 14.81 -32.08 23.98
CA CYS A 170 16.02 -31.41 24.49
C CYS A 170 16.31 -31.79 25.95
N PHE A 171 15.26 -32.08 26.73
CA PHE A 171 15.34 -32.50 28.14
C PHE A 171 14.39 -33.67 28.40
N GLU A 172 14.71 -34.52 29.37
CA GLU A 172 13.87 -35.68 29.73
C GLU A 172 12.62 -35.25 30.52
N ILE A 173 12.77 -34.30 31.44
CA ILE A 173 11.69 -33.80 32.32
C ILE A 173 11.77 -32.28 32.46
N LEU A 174 10.61 -31.65 32.77
CA LEU A 174 10.48 -30.19 32.86
C LEU A 174 11.39 -29.57 33.93
N GLN A 175 11.65 -30.29 35.02
CA GLN A 175 12.47 -29.82 36.13
C GLN A 175 13.93 -29.58 35.75
N ASP A 176 14.41 -30.28 34.71
CA ASP A 176 15.79 -30.13 34.23
C ASP A 176 15.95 -28.95 33.28
N VAL A 177 14.85 -28.40 32.76
CA VAL A 177 14.86 -27.23 31.89
C VAL A 177 15.14 -25.98 32.73
N PRO A 178 16.21 -25.22 32.47
CA PRO A 178 16.52 -24.01 33.23
C PRO A 178 15.38 -22.98 33.22
N GLU A 179 15.25 -22.21 34.29
CA GLU A 179 14.21 -21.18 34.41
C GLU A 179 14.59 -19.86 33.73
N THR A 180 15.88 -19.67 33.43
CA THR A 180 16.39 -18.44 32.81
C THR A 180 17.32 -18.72 31.65
N ALA A 181 17.30 -17.84 30.66
CA ALA A 181 18.13 -17.91 29.47
C ALA A 181 18.63 -16.52 29.05
N LEU A 182 19.64 -16.50 28.19
CA LEU A 182 20.05 -15.35 27.40
C LEU A 182 19.41 -15.46 26.02
N THR A 183 18.92 -14.34 25.49
CA THR A 183 18.30 -14.28 24.16
C THR A 183 18.66 -13.00 23.43
N LEU A 184 18.82 -13.10 22.12
CA LEU A 184 18.84 -11.95 21.22
C LEU A 184 17.44 -11.34 21.17
N THR A 185 17.36 -10.02 21.29
CA THR A 185 16.07 -9.32 21.32
C THR A 185 15.43 -9.24 19.93
N ILE A 186 14.11 -9.06 19.89
CA ILE A 186 13.35 -8.92 18.65
C ILE A 186 13.94 -7.86 17.71
N PRO A 187 14.32 -6.65 18.17
CA PRO A 187 14.96 -5.66 17.31
C PRO A 187 16.24 -6.13 16.61
N VAL A 188 17.04 -6.99 17.24
CA VAL A 188 18.24 -7.57 16.59
C VAL A 188 17.84 -8.54 15.49
N LEU A 189 16.88 -9.41 15.77
CA LEU A 189 16.44 -10.46 14.85
C LEU A 189 15.79 -9.87 13.60
N ILE A 190 14.91 -8.87 13.75
CA ILE A 190 14.21 -8.26 12.61
C ILE A 190 15.05 -7.25 11.81
N LYS A 191 16.15 -6.74 12.38
CA LYS A 191 17.13 -5.89 11.67
C LYS A 191 18.02 -6.68 10.72
N GLY A 192 17.98 -8.01 10.75
CA GLY A 192 18.62 -8.84 9.74
C GLY A 192 18.19 -8.45 8.34
N ARG A 193 19.13 -8.37 7.39
CA ARG A 193 18.80 -7.93 6.02
C ARG A 193 17.92 -8.95 5.28
N PHE A 194 18.13 -10.24 5.51
CA PHE A 194 17.34 -11.33 4.95
C PHE A 194 16.99 -12.34 6.05
N LEU A 195 15.71 -12.66 6.19
CA LEU A 195 15.19 -13.57 7.22
C LEU A 195 14.68 -14.84 6.55
N TYR A 196 15.15 -15.99 7.04
CA TYR A 196 14.70 -17.31 6.61
C TYR A 196 14.08 -18.02 7.79
N CYS A 197 12.75 -18.06 7.80
CA CYS A 197 11.96 -18.62 8.89
C CYS A 197 11.49 -20.03 8.52
N VAL A 198 11.96 -21.05 9.24
CA VAL A 198 11.66 -22.46 8.96
C VAL A 198 10.82 -23.02 10.11
N VAL A 199 9.60 -23.46 9.81
CA VAL A 199 8.61 -23.81 10.84
C VAL A 199 7.90 -25.11 10.45
N PRO A 200 8.41 -26.30 10.81
CA PRO A 200 7.73 -27.56 10.59
C PRO A 200 6.75 -27.93 11.70
N GLY A 201 5.77 -28.77 11.37
CA GLY A 201 4.98 -29.53 12.34
C GLY A 201 3.66 -28.89 12.78
N THR A 202 2.72 -29.76 13.19
CA THR A 202 1.32 -29.40 13.43
C THR A 202 1.13 -28.48 14.64
N THR A 203 1.94 -28.63 15.70
CA THR A 203 1.79 -27.83 16.94
C THR A 203 2.01 -26.34 16.71
N LYS A 204 2.75 -25.98 15.66
CA LYS A 204 3.08 -24.59 15.31
C LYS A 204 2.08 -23.94 14.34
N ARG A 205 1.14 -24.71 13.78
CA ARG A 205 0.18 -24.22 12.78
C ARG A 205 -0.62 -23.00 13.27
N ASN A 206 -1.07 -23.01 14.52
CA ASN A 206 -1.81 -21.87 15.07
C ASN A 206 -0.92 -20.64 15.24
N ALA A 207 0.30 -20.79 15.76
CA ALA A 207 1.26 -19.70 15.85
C ALA A 207 1.58 -19.11 14.48
N VAL A 208 1.74 -19.95 13.45
CA VAL A 208 1.93 -19.52 12.06
C VAL A 208 0.72 -18.72 11.56
N TYR A 209 -0.51 -19.20 11.82
CA TYR A 209 -1.73 -18.47 11.48
C TYR A 209 -1.76 -17.09 12.15
N GLN A 210 -1.52 -17.02 13.46
CA GLN A 210 -1.51 -15.74 14.20
C GLN A 210 -0.39 -14.81 13.71
N SER A 211 0.78 -15.34 13.36
CA SER A 211 1.89 -14.57 12.81
C SER A 211 1.56 -13.96 11.45
N LEU A 212 0.80 -14.68 10.61
CA LEU A 212 0.41 -14.24 9.28
C LEU A 212 -0.82 -13.33 9.28
N PHE A 213 -1.82 -13.61 10.11
CA PHE A 213 -3.16 -12.99 9.99
C PHE A 213 -3.67 -12.30 11.25
N GLY A 214 -3.11 -12.60 12.43
CA GLY A 214 -3.49 -11.98 13.70
C GLY A 214 -3.07 -10.51 13.77
N GLU A 215 -3.30 -9.86 14.92
CA GLU A 215 -2.78 -8.51 15.19
C GLU A 215 -1.24 -8.53 15.27
N ILE A 216 -0.56 -7.47 14.82
CA ILE A 216 0.88 -7.32 15.08
C ILE A 216 1.05 -6.89 16.53
N SER A 217 1.39 -7.82 17.41
CA SER A 217 1.54 -7.53 18.85
C SER A 217 2.47 -8.53 19.53
N THR A 218 2.92 -8.17 20.74
CA THR A 218 3.77 -9.02 21.57
C THR A 218 3.04 -10.27 22.08
N SER A 219 1.71 -10.38 21.95
CA SER A 219 0.99 -11.62 22.27
C SER A 219 1.28 -12.74 21.27
N CYS A 220 1.69 -12.40 20.04
CA CYS A 220 2.26 -13.30 19.06
C CYS A 220 3.54 -12.64 18.48
N PRO A 221 4.69 -12.78 19.14
CA PRO A 221 5.91 -12.06 18.77
C PRO A 221 6.30 -12.18 17.29
N ALA A 222 6.13 -13.35 16.69
CA ALA A 222 6.42 -13.62 15.28
C ALA A 222 5.55 -12.85 14.28
N SER A 223 4.43 -12.26 14.71
CA SER A 223 3.62 -11.33 13.91
C SER A 223 4.41 -10.11 13.40
N ILE A 224 5.49 -9.71 14.10
CA ILE A 224 6.38 -8.61 13.71
C ILE A 224 7.19 -8.90 12.44
N LEU A 225 7.36 -10.18 12.06
CA LEU A 225 8.07 -10.55 10.84
C LEU A 225 7.40 -9.99 9.58
N ARG A 226 6.13 -9.58 9.66
CA ARG A 226 5.42 -8.87 8.60
C ARG A 226 6.03 -7.52 8.24
N TYR A 227 6.74 -6.86 9.16
CA TYR A 227 7.46 -5.61 8.87
C TYR A 227 8.78 -5.83 8.11
N SER A 228 9.29 -7.06 8.04
CA SER A 228 10.48 -7.34 7.24
C SER A 228 10.10 -7.54 5.77
N GLU A 229 10.65 -6.67 4.91
CA GLU A 229 10.48 -6.75 3.45
C GLU A 229 11.06 -8.05 2.87
N ASN A 230 12.07 -8.63 3.54
CA ASN A 230 12.86 -9.77 3.05
C ASN A 230 12.78 -10.97 4.00
N CYS A 231 11.57 -11.30 4.46
CA CYS A 231 11.33 -12.49 5.28
C CYS A 231 10.64 -13.59 4.46
N ASP A 232 11.35 -14.69 4.23
CA ASP A 232 10.84 -15.91 3.63
C ASP A 232 10.40 -16.89 4.73
N LEU A 233 9.13 -17.30 4.72
CA LEU A 233 8.54 -18.27 5.65
C LEU A 233 8.33 -19.61 4.94
N PHE A 234 9.03 -20.64 5.39
CA PHE A 234 8.97 -22.00 4.87
C PHE A 234 8.15 -22.89 5.79
N LEU A 235 7.11 -23.51 5.23
CA LEU A 235 6.19 -24.40 5.93
C LEU A 235 6.12 -25.76 5.23
N ASP A 236 6.02 -26.81 6.02
CA ASP A 236 5.59 -28.13 5.57
C ASP A 236 4.06 -28.25 5.57
N GLY A 237 3.53 -29.36 5.07
CA GLY A 237 2.08 -29.60 5.05
C GLY A 237 1.43 -29.55 6.44
N ASP A 238 2.18 -29.88 7.49
CA ASP A 238 1.67 -29.93 8.87
C ASP A 238 1.58 -28.55 9.52
N SER A 239 2.52 -27.67 9.25
CA SER A 239 2.55 -26.27 9.72
C SER A 239 1.79 -25.30 8.82
N ASN A 240 1.45 -25.72 7.59
CA ASN A 240 0.66 -24.94 6.65
C ASN A 240 -0.69 -24.54 7.28
N PRO A 241 -0.99 -23.24 7.43
CA PRO A 241 -2.26 -22.77 7.98
C PRO A 241 -3.44 -22.95 7.01
N PHE A 242 -3.20 -23.38 5.78
CA PHE A 242 -4.21 -23.79 4.80
C PHE A 242 -4.18 -25.33 4.66
N PRO A 243 -5.29 -26.09 4.44
CA PRO A 243 -6.72 -25.78 4.40
C PRO A 243 -7.61 -26.77 5.22
N ILE A 244 -8.44 -26.30 6.17
CA ILE A 244 -9.82 -26.82 6.35
C ILE A 244 -10.69 -25.60 6.71
N GLN A 245 -11.64 -25.29 5.83
CA GLN A 245 -12.64 -24.24 6.01
C GLN A 245 -13.34 -24.33 7.38
N LYS A 246 -13.42 -23.19 8.07
CA LYS A 246 -14.48 -22.80 9.03
C LYS A 246 -14.41 -21.28 9.27
N PRO A 247 -15.46 -20.66 9.80
CA PRO A 247 -16.42 -19.75 9.16
C PRO A 247 -15.92 -18.32 8.84
N GLU A 248 -14.63 -18.08 8.62
CA GLU A 248 -14.08 -16.75 8.25
C GLU A 248 -13.89 -16.56 6.73
N ALA A 249 -14.60 -17.34 5.90
CA ALA A 249 -14.43 -17.37 4.45
C ALA A 249 -14.74 -16.04 3.74
N GLU A 250 -15.37 -15.07 4.40
CA GLU A 250 -15.66 -13.76 3.81
C GLU A 250 -14.49 -12.77 3.93
N THR A 251 -13.52 -12.99 4.83
CA THR A 251 -12.44 -12.04 5.10
C THR A 251 -11.12 -12.42 4.42
N ASN A 252 -10.94 -13.70 4.08
CA ASN A 252 -9.73 -14.23 3.44
C ASN A 252 -9.95 -14.46 1.94
N ILE A 253 -9.18 -13.78 1.08
CA ILE A 253 -9.36 -13.75 -0.37
C ILE A 253 -8.07 -14.12 -1.08
N THR A 254 -8.08 -15.22 -1.82
CA THR A 254 -6.99 -15.60 -2.72
C THR A 254 -7.21 -14.96 -4.10
N ALA A 255 -6.21 -14.24 -4.60
CA ALA A 255 -6.29 -13.49 -5.85
C ALA A 255 -4.89 -13.21 -6.41
N TYR A 256 -4.80 -12.78 -7.67
CA TYR A 256 -3.60 -12.13 -8.20
C TYR A 256 -3.54 -10.68 -7.70
N ASN A 257 -2.41 -10.25 -7.13
CA ASN A 257 -2.20 -8.83 -6.88
C ASN A 257 -2.06 -8.10 -8.23
N VAL A 258 -2.91 -7.10 -8.46
CA VAL A 258 -3.00 -6.35 -9.72
C VAL A 258 -1.68 -5.69 -10.13
N LEU A 259 -0.81 -5.34 -9.17
CA LEU A 259 0.41 -4.58 -9.43
C LEU A 259 1.56 -5.45 -9.97
N ASN A 260 1.66 -6.70 -9.51
CA ASN A 260 2.78 -7.59 -9.82
C ASN A 260 2.37 -8.96 -10.39
N ASN A 261 1.06 -9.21 -10.53
CA ASN A 261 0.48 -10.45 -11.04
C ASN A 261 0.95 -11.70 -10.26
N GLN A 262 1.22 -11.55 -8.96
CA GLN A 262 1.59 -12.64 -8.06
C GLN A 262 0.36 -13.15 -7.31
N PRO A 263 0.20 -14.47 -7.11
CA PRO A 263 -0.81 -15.00 -6.20
C PRO A 263 -0.60 -14.48 -4.78
N VAL A 264 -1.67 -14.02 -4.16
CA VAL A 264 -1.67 -13.48 -2.80
C VAL A 264 -2.91 -13.95 -2.04
N LEU A 265 -2.78 -13.99 -0.72
CA LEU A 265 -3.90 -14.10 0.19
C LEU A 265 -4.06 -12.75 0.91
N LEU A 266 -5.20 -12.11 0.71
CA LEU A 266 -5.61 -10.93 1.44
C LEU A 266 -6.50 -11.34 2.61
N ASN A 267 -6.17 -10.88 3.83
CA ASN A 267 -7.13 -10.78 4.92
C ASN A 267 -7.66 -9.34 4.99
N THR A 268 -8.95 -9.15 4.72
CA THR A 268 -9.58 -7.83 4.63
C THR A 268 -9.65 -7.14 5.99
N LYS A 269 -9.88 -7.89 7.08
CA LYS A 269 -10.03 -7.34 8.43
C LYS A 269 -8.71 -6.85 9.03
N SER A 270 -7.66 -7.67 8.92
CA SER A 270 -6.32 -7.27 9.38
C SER A 270 -5.54 -6.48 8.32
N ASN A 271 -6.15 -6.20 7.17
CA ASN A 271 -5.54 -5.50 6.04
C ASN A 271 -4.17 -6.08 5.64
N THR A 272 -4.03 -7.40 5.77
CA THR A 272 -2.76 -8.10 5.58
C THR A 272 -2.76 -8.84 4.26
N LEU A 273 -1.71 -8.63 3.48
CA LEU A 273 -1.53 -9.27 2.18
C LEU A 273 -0.27 -10.14 2.23
N VAL A 274 -0.46 -11.46 2.09
CA VAL A 274 0.61 -12.47 2.12
C VAL A 274 0.85 -12.96 0.72
N GLN A 275 2.11 -12.94 0.26
CA GLN A 275 2.48 -13.51 -1.03
C GLN A 275 2.44 -15.04 -0.96
N LEU A 276 1.70 -15.66 -1.87
CA LEU A 276 1.57 -17.11 -2.02
C LEU A 276 2.59 -17.64 -3.05
N PRO A 277 2.81 -18.97 -3.10
CA PRO A 277 3.60 -19.60 -4.15
C PRO A 277 3.14 -19.24 -5.57
N LEU A 278 4.08 -19.16 -6.51
CA LEU A 278 3.84 -18.76 -7.91
C LEU A 278 2.83 -19.66 -8.65
N ASP A 279 2.77 -20.93 -8.29
CA ASP A 279 1.92 -21.96 -8.88
C ASP A 279 0.55 -22.07 -8.17
N PHE A 280 0.29 -21.23 -7.17
CA PHE A 280 -0.99 -21.22 -6.48
C PHE A 280 -2.10 -20.73 -7.41
N ALA A 281 -3.07 -21.60 -7.68
CA ALA A 281 -4.16 -21.33 -8.62
C ALA A 281 -5.17 -20.34 -8.04
N VAL A 282 -5.39 -19.23 -8.75
CA VAL A 282 -6.42 -18.20 -8.46
C VAL A 282 -7.02 -17.71 -9.78
N ASP A 283 -8.26 -17.22 -9.75
CA ASP A 283 -9.03 -16.84 -10.95
C ASP A 283 -9.55 -15.39 -10.92
N GLN A 284 -9.11 -14.60 -9.95
CA GLN A 284 -9.52 -13.22 -9.72
C GLN A 284 -8.31 -12.36 -9.33
N TYR A 285 -8.50 -11.05 -9.39
CA TYR A 285 -7.51 -10.05 -9.02
C TYR A 285 -7.94 -9.31 -7.75
N VAL A 286 -6.94 -8.80 -7.03
CA VAL A 286 -7.12 -7.88 -5.93
C VAL A 286 -6.22 -6.65 -6.12
N GLY A 287 -6.79 -5.48 -5.90
CA GLY A 287 -6.10 -4.20 -5.95
C GLY A 287 -6.53 -3.28 -4.82
N GLU A 288 -5.68 -2.32 -4.49
CA GLU A 288 -6.07 -1.22 -3.60
C GLU A 288 -7.25 -0.46 -4.22
N GLY A 289 -8.13 0.09 -3.37
CA GLY A 289 -9.31 0.85 -3.79
C GLY A 289 -8.98 1.99 -4.75
N LEU A 290 -9.82 2.22 -5.75
CA LEU A 290 -9.62 3.34 -6.69
C LEU A 290 -9.90 4.67 -5.97
N VAL A 291 -9.14 5.70 -6.33
CA VAL A 291 -9.19 7.03 -5.74
C VAL A 291 -9.41 8.07 -6.83
N ASP A 292 -10.55 8.75 -6.78
CA ASP A 292 -10.87 9.80 -7.75
C ASP A 292 -10.75 11.19 -7.12
N ILE A 293 -9.70 11.91 -7.49
CA ILE A 293 -9.39 13.22 -6.89
C ILE A 293 -10.09 14.40 -7.60
N GLN A 294 -10.81 14.13 -8.70
CA GLN A 294 -11.57 15.14 -9.44
C GLN A 294 -12.82 14.52 -10.05
N ILE A 295 -13.98 14.81 -9.45
CA ILE A 295 -15.31 14.33 -9.85
C ILE A 295 -16.40 15.35 -9.51
N ASN A 296 -17.10 15.84 -10.54
CA ASN A 296 -18.13 16.88 -10.43
C ASN A 296 -19.51 16.31 -10.10
N GLY A 297 -19.74 15.05 -10.49
CA GLY A 297 -21.00 14.35 -10.27
C GLY A 297 -20.97 12.93 -10.84
N ILE A 298 -22.00 12.14 -10.54
CA ILE A 298 -22.15 10.78 -11.06
C ILE A 298 -23.61 10.32 -10.96
N LYS A 299 -24.07 9.48 -11.89
CA LYS A 299 -25.36 8.77 -11.84
C LYS A 299 -26.57 9.67 -11.60
N GLY A 300 -26.61 10.82 -12.28
CA GLY A 300 -27.66 11.83 -12.19
C GLY A 300 -27.52 12.80 -11.01
N VAL A 301 -26.47 12.66 -10.20
CA VAL A 301 -26.18 13.52 -9.05
C VAL A 301 -25.08 14.50 -9.43
N ASP A 302 -25.34 15.79 -9.28
CA ASP A 302 -24.37 16.86 -9.52
C ASP A 302 -23.99 17.53 -8.19
N PHE A 303 -22.70 17.61 -7.88
CA PHE A 303 -22.23 18.28 -6.66
C PHE A 303 -22.23 19.81 -6.77
N ASN A 304 -22.53 20.35 -7.96
CA ASN A 304 -22.48 21.78 -8.28
C ASN A 304 -23.86 22.44 -8.42
N THR A 305 -24.90 21.79 -7.88
CA THR A 305 -26.25 22.37 -7.78
C THR A 305 -26.76 22.33 -6.33
N THR A 306 -27.37 23.43 -5.89
CA THR A 306 -28.00 23.55 -4.56
C THR A 306 -29.28 22.71 -4.44
N LEU A 307 -29.74 22.13 -5.56
CA LEU A 307 -30.88 21.21 -5.60
C LEU A 307 -30.53 19.79 -5.14
N THR A 308 -29.23 19.45 -5.09
CA THR A 308 -28.78 18.13 -4.68
C THR A 308 -29.07 17.91 -3.20
N LYS A 309 -29.71 16.78 -2.90
CA LYS A 309 -30.04 16.38 -1.53
C LYS A 309 -28.99 15.42 -0.96
N PRO A 310 -28.76 15.40 0.36
CA PRO A 310 -27.82 14.48 0.99
C PRO A 310 -28.02 13.00 0.63
N GLU A 311 -29.27 12.55 0.48
CA GLU A 311 -29.63 11.18 0.09
C GLU A 311 -29.08 10.83 -1.31
N ALA A 312 -29.05 11.79 -2.23
CA ALA A 312 -28.54 11.58 -3.58
C ALA A 312 -27.02 11.35 -3.56
N ILE A 313 -26.29 12.02 -2.67
CA ILE A 313 -24.84 11.82 -2.48
C ILE A 313 -24.55 10.40 -1.95
N LEU A 314 -25.45 9.82 -1.15
CA LEU A 314 -25.35 8.41 -0.75
C LEU A 314 -25.46 7.47 -1.97
N GLU A 315 -26.42 7.70 -2.86
CA GLU A 315 -26.57 6.87 -4.07
C GLU A 315 -25.39 7.03 -5.04
N ALA A 316 -24.86 8.24 -5.18
CA ALA A 316 -23.60 8.50 -5.89
C ALA A 316 -22.44 7.69 -5.29
N SER A 317 -22.29 7.70 -3.96
CA SER A 317 -21.24 6.94 -3.26
C SER A 317 -21.38 5.42 -3.46
N LYS A 318 -22.60 4.88 -3.42
CA LYS A 318 -22.87 3.46 -3.70
C LYS A 318 -22.52 3.09 -5.14
N TYR A 319 -22.86 3.95 -6.10
CA TYR A 319 -22.47 3.73 -7.50
C TYR A 319 -20.94 3.71 -7.64
N LEU A 320 -20.23 4.68 -7.08
CA LEU A 320 -18.76 4.72 -7.10
C LEU A 320 -18.14 3.47 -6.50
N LEU A 321 -18.66 3.00 -5.35
CA LEU A 321 -18.24 1.74 -4.75
C LEU A 321 -18.49 0.55 -5.67
N SER A 322 -19.63 0.49 -6.37
CA SER A 322 -19.89 -0.60 -7.34
C SER A 322 -18.88 -0.62 -8.50
N LYS A 323 -18.17 0.48 -8.73
CA LYS A 323 -17.10 0.66 -9.72
C LYS A 323 -15.70 0.55 -9.13
N GLY A 324 -15.57 0.20 -7.84
CA GLY A 324 -14.28 0.06 -7.16
C GLY A 324 -13.67 1.38 -6.68
N VAL A 325 -14.37 2.51 -6.84
CA VAL A 325 -13.94 3.81 -6.29
C VAL A 325 -14.33 3.87 -4.82
N THR A 326 -13.35 3.68 -3.95
CA THR A 326 -13.57 3.63 -2.49
C THR A 326 -13.33 4.98 -1.82
N THR A 327 -12.62 5.87 -2.51
CA THR A 327 -12.31 7.22 -2.04
C THR A 327 -12.51 8.21 -3.17
N TYR A 328 -13.21 9.31 -2.91
CA TYR A 328 -13.36 10.38 -3.89
C TYR A 328 -13.38 11.76 -3.24
N TYR A 329 -13.12 12.77 -4.07
CA TYR A 329 -13.08 14.17 -3.68
C TYR A 329 -14.14 14.93 -4.48
N PRO A 330 -15.35 15.15 -3.92
CA PRO A 330 -16.38 15.96 -4.58
C PRO A 330 -15.76 17.28 -5.03
N THR A 331 -15.86 17.54 -6.34
CA THR A 331 -15.28 18.72 -6.97
C THR A 331 -16.33 19.80 -7.09
N ILE A 332 -16.08 20.90 -6.38
CA ILE A 332 -16.90 22.11 -6.46
C ILE A 332 -16.23 23.07 -7.43
N VAL A 333 -16.90 23.36 -8.53
CA VAL A 333 -16.44 24.24 -9.59
C VAL A 333 -16.76 25.70 -9.30
N THR A 334 -16.30 26.58 -10.17
CA THR A 334 -16.45 28.04 -10.06
C THR A 334 -17.90 28.49 -9.96
N ASN A 335 -18.23 29.17 -8.86
CA ASN A 335 -19.52 29.79 -8.60
C ASN A 335 -19.36 31.02 -7.68
N GLY A 336 -20.46 31.68 -7.32
CA GLY A 336 -20.47 32.68 -6.25
C GLY A 336 -20.05 32.06 -4.91
N PHE A 337 -19.36 32.83 -4.06
CA PHE A 337 -18.87 32.35 -2.76
C PHE A 337 -19.99 31.77 -1.89
N ASP A 338 -21.13 32.45 -1.78
CA ASP A 338 -22.28 31.95 -1.00
C ASP A 338 -22.78 30.59 -1.52
N THR A 339 -22.82 30.42 -2.85
CA THR A 339 -23.22 29.15 -3.47
C THR A 339 -22.21 28.05 -3.18
N ILE A 340 -20.90 28.33 -3.28
CA ILE A 340 -19.86 27.34 -2.94
C ILE A 340 -20.01 26.92 -1.47
N LEU A 341 -20.23 27.86 -0.54
CA LEU A 341 -20.44 27.56 0.88
C LEU A 341 -21.69 26.68 1.08
N GLU A 342 -22.78 26.93 0.35
CA GLU A 342 -23.99 26.10 0.39
C GLU A 342 -23.76 24.68 -0.15
N LEU A 343 -22.98 24.52 -1.22
CA LEU A 343 -22.61 23.21 -1.78
C LEU A 343 -21.75 22.40 -0.80
N VAL A 344 -20.76 23.05 -0.16
CA VAL A 344 -19.95 22.44 0.92
C VAL A 344 -20.86 21.97 2.07
N GLU A 345 -21.82 22.80 2.49
CA GLU A 345 -22.73 22.44 3.57
C GLU A 345 -23.67 21.28 3.21
N THR A 346 -24.01 21.13 1.93
CA THR A 346 -24.76 19.96 1.43
C THR A 346 -23.93 18.67 1.56
N ILE A 347 -22.64 18.71 1.21
CA ILE A 347 -21.72 17.57 1.38
C ILE A 347 -21.51 17.26 2.87
N ASN A 348 -21.38 18.29 3.71
CA ASN A 348 -21.30 18.14 5.18
C ASN A 348 -22.51 17.40 5.74
N LYS A 349 -23.73 17.78 5.32
CA LYS A 349 -24.97 17.12 5.72
C LYS A 349 -24.98 15.66 5.32
N ALA A 350 -24.54 15.32 4.10
CA ALA A 350 -24.44 13.94 3.65
C ALA A 350 -23.44 13.12 4.46
N CYS A 351 -22.24 13.66 4.74
CA CYS A 351 -21.25 13.00 5.57
C CYS A 351 -21.76 12.80 7.02
N LYS A 352 -22.44 13.79 7.61
CA LYS A 352 -23.02 13.67 8.96
C LYS A 352 -24.16 12.63 9.01
N ALA A 353 -25.00 12.59 7.98
CA ALA A 353 -26.16 11.71 7.93
C ALA A 353 -25.79 10.25 7.61
N TYR A 354 -24.76 10.02 6.77
CA TYR A 354 -24.44 8.71 6.24
C TYR A 354 -22.96 8.35 6.50
N PRO A 355 -22.68 7.42 7.44
CA PRO A 355 -21.33 6.96 7.71
C PRO A 355 -20.58 6.44 6.47
N LEU A 356 -21.29 5.80 5.53
CA LEU A 356 -20.72 5.33 4.27
C LEU A 356 -20.22 6.49 3.39
N VAL A 357 -20.98 7.58 3.29
CA VAL A 357 -20.54 8.78 2.56
C VAL A 357 -19.33 9.39 3.27
N ASN A 358 -19.40 9.51 4.60
CA ASN A 358 -18.30 10.04 5.39
C ASN A 358 -17.01 9.23 5.23
N SER A 359 -17.08 7.91 5.08
CA SER A 359 -15.87 7.10 4.88
C SER A 359 -15.33 7.21 3.45
N CYS A 360 -16.19 7.43 2.44
CA CYS A 360 -15.78 7.55 1.04
C CYS A 360 -15.26 8.95 0.66
N VAL A 361 -15.80 10.01 1.26
CA VAL A 361 -15.36 11.39 1.02
C VAL A 361 -14.14 11.69 1.91
N ALA A 362 -12.95 11.68 1.31
CA ALA A 362 -11.70 11.96 2.04
C ALA A 362 -11.41 13.46 2.20
N GLY A 363 -11.93 14.29 1.32
CA GLY A 363 -11.73 15.73 1.29
C GLY A 363 -12.52 16.37 0.16
N LEU A 364 -12.42 17.69 0.02
CA LEU A 364 -13.04 18.44 -1.07
C LEU A 364 -11.97 18.93 -2.05
N HIS A 365 -12.32 18.94 -3.34
CA HIS A 365 -11.57 19.62 -4.38
C HIS A 365 -12.35 20.89 -4.78
N ILE A 366 -11.69 22.05 -4.70
CA ILE A 366 -12.24 23.34 -5.09
C ILE A 366 -11.59 23.75 -6.42
N GLU A 367 -12.32 23.63 -7.52
CA GLU A 367 -11.85 23.92 -8.88
C GLU A 367 -12.27 25.33 -9.32
N GLY A 368 -11.40 26.29 -9.02
CA GLY A 368 -11.74 27.71 -9.02
C GLY A 368 -12.50 28.14 -7.75
N PRO A 369 -13.01 29.38 -7.64
CA PRO A 369 -13.20 30.38 -8.70
C PRO A 369 -11.93 31.16 -9.08
N PHE A 370 -10.78 30.80 -8.52
CA PHE A 370 -9.49 31.45 -8.74
C PHE A 370 -8.82 31.06 -10.06
N ILE A 371 -9.55 31.19 -11.16
CA ILE A 371 -9.14 30.73 -12.49
C ILE A 371 -9.15 31.88 -13.51
N SER A 372 -8.46 31.68 -14.64
CA SER A 372 -8.30 32.70 -15.68
C SER A 372 -9.62 32.95 -16.41
N SER A 373 -10.06 34.21 -16.49
CA SER A 373 -11.24 34.62 -17.26
C SER A 373 -11.01 34.61 -18.78
N LYS A 374 -9.75 34.45 -19.22
CA LYS A 374 -9.37 34.49 -20.63
C LYS A 374 -10.09 33.39 -21.43
N PRO A 375 -10.60 33.69 -22.65
CA PRO A 375 -11.27 32.72 -23.49
C PRO A 375 -10.42 31.46 -23.71
N GLY A 376 -11.03 30.29 -23.50
CA GLY A 376 -10.37 28.99 -23.63
C GLY A 376 -9.71 28.49 -22.34
N ALA A 377 -9.19 29.36 -21.48
CA ALA A 377 -8.63 28.98 -20.18
C ALA A 377 -9.72 28.59 -19.18
N LYS A 378 -10.80 29.40 -19.10
CA LYS A 378 -11.94 29.13 -18.20
C LYS A 378 -12.66 27.80 -18.49
N GLY A 379 -12.54 27.24 -19.69
CA GLY A 379 -13.28 26.03 -20.08
C GLY A 379 -14.79 26.23 -19.95
N ALA A 380 -15.46 25.32 -19.23
CA ALA A 380 -16.90 25.37 -18.97
C ALA A 380 -17.31 26.28 -17.80
N HIS A 381 -16.35 26.95 -17.14
CA HIS A 381 -16.62 27.73 -15.93
C HIS A 381 -17.28 29.08 -16.26
N PRO A 382 -18.25 29.53 -15.43
CA PRO A 382 -18.92 30.82 -15.59
C PRO A 382 -17.95 31.98 -15.36
N GLU A 383 -17.87 32.90 -16.32
CA GLU A 383 -16.89 33.98 -16.35
C GLU A 383 -17.13 35.01 -15.25
N GLU A 384 -18.41 35.30 -14.98
CA GLU A 384 -18.85 36.27 -13.98
C GLU A 384 -18.39 35.94 -12.56
N PHE A 385 -18.00 34.68 -12.31
CA PHE A 385 -17.55 34.25 -11.00
C PHE A 385 -16.03 34.10 -10.90
N THR A 386 -15.30 34.14 -12.01
CA THR A 386 -13.83 34.13 -12.00
C THR A 386 -13.27 35.36 -11.29
N ARG A 387 -12.25 35.18 -10.44
CA ARG A 387 -11.70 36.25 -9.59
C ARG A 387 -10.31 35.90 -9.06
N ASN A 388 -9.61 36.89 -8.50
CA ASN A 388 -8.32 36.67 -7.82
C ASN A 388 -8.48 35.78 -6.56
N PRO A 389 -7.44 35.02 -6.17
CA PRO A 389 -7.39 34.28 -4.91
C PRO A 389 -7.72 35.13 -3.68
N SER A 390 -8.41 34.53 -2.70
CA SER A 390 -8.74 35.17 -1.41
C SER A 390 -8.52 34.20 -0.26
N VAL A 391 -7.64 34.58 0.67
CA VAL A 391 -7.38 33.81 1.90
C VAL A 391 -8.58 33.88 2.83
N GLU A 392 -9.32 34.99 2.85
CA GLU A 392 -10.53 35.14 3.64
C GLU A 392 -11.61 34.14 3.23
N PHE A 393 -11.79 33.92 1.93
CA PHE A 393 -12.71 32.90 1.43
C PHE A 393 -12.23 31.48 1.76
N LEU A 394 -10.91 31.24 1.68
CA LEU A 394 -10.33 29.97 2.13
C LEU A 394 -10.61 29.72 3.61
N ASP A 395 -10.47 30.74 4.47
CA ASP A 395 -10.76 30.66 5.90
C ASP A 395 -12.22 30.28 6.13
N GLN A 396 -13.16 30.91 5.42
CA GLN A 396 -14.59 30.57 5.47
C GLN A 396 -14.85 29.11 5.07
N LEU A 397 -14.24 28.64 3.98
CA LEU A 397 -14.37 27.25 3.53
C LEU A 397 -13.84 26.27 4.58
N GLN A 398 -12.68 26.54 5.16
CA GLN A 398 -12.08 25.68 6.19
C GLN A 398 -12.89 25.68 7.49
N GLU A 399 -13.51 26.80 7.84
CA GLU A 399 -14.36 26.91 9.03
C GLU A 399 -15.62 26.06 8.91
N ILE A 400 -16.30 26.10 7.76
CA ILE A 400 -17.56 25.36 7.59
C ILE A 400 -17.36 23.90 7.22
N SER A 401 -16.27 23.55 6.53
CA SER A 401 -16.13 22.22 5.94
C SER A 401 -15.84 21.16 7.01
N LEU A 402 -16.67 20.12 7.07
CA LEU A 402 -16.45 18.95 7.93
C LEU A 402 -15.23 18.15 7.48
N LYS A 403 -14.98 18.15 6.17
CA LYS A 403 -13.87 17.44 5.52
C LYS A 403 -12.77 18.43 5.18
N PRO A 404 -11.49 18.00 5.09
CA PRO A 404 -10.43 18.91 4.68
C PRO A 404 -10.70 19.45 3.28
N ILE A 405 -10.51 20.75 3.09
CA ILE A 405 -10.27 21.31 1.76
C ILE A 405 -8.91 20.75 1.33
N ALA A 406 -8.93 19.74 0.47
CA ALA A 406 -7.77 18.88 0.23
C ALA A 406 -7.00 19.30 -1.01
N LEU A 407 -7.71 19.79 -2.03
CA LEU A 407 -7.16 20.21 -3.31
C LEU A 407 -7.81 21.52 -3.75
N ILE A 408 -7.02 22.49 -4.21
CA ILE A 408 -7.50 23.72 -4.85
C ILE A 408 -6.85 23.85 -6.22
N THR A 409 -7.65 24.04 -7.25
CA THR A 409 -7.17 24.39 -8.60
C THR A 409 -7.28 25.89 -8.81
N LEU A 410 -6.18 26.52 -9.25
CA LEU A 410 -6.12 27.93 -9.55
C LEU A 410 -5.25 28.24 -10.78
N ALA A 411 -5.41 29.44 -11.30
CA ALA A 411 -4.57 30.01 -12.35
C ALA A 411 -3.48 30.91 -11.73
N PRO A 412 -2.19 30.52 -11.81
CA PRO A 412 -1.13 31.19 -11.07
C PRO A 412 -0.78 32.58 -11.63
N GLU A 413 -1.23 32.93 -12.85
CA GLU A 413 -1.03 34.27 -13.40
C GLU A 413 -1.92 35.34 -12.75
N LEU A 414 -2.85 34.96 -11.87
CA LEU A 414 -3.74 35.89 -11.17
C LEU A 414 -2.99 36.60 -10.02
N GLU A 415 -3.38 37.84 -9.76
CA GLU A 415 -2.81 38.64 -8.68
C GLU A 415 -3.06 37.98 -7.32
N GLY A 416 -2.02 37.90 -6.48
CA GLY A 416 -2.09 37.27 -5.15
C GLY A 416 -1.88 35.75 -5.13
N SER A 417 -1.70 35.11 -6.29
CA SER A 417 -1.55 33.64 -6.38
C SER A 417 -0.35 33.10 -5.58
N GLU A 418 0.82 33.75 -5.64
CA GLU A 418 2.01 33.27 -4.94
C GLU A 418 1.79 33.13 -3.42
N GLU A 419 1.28 34.17 -2.78
CA GLU A 419 0.99 34.18 -1.35
C GLU A 419 -0.13 33.20 -0.98
N PHE A 420 -1.15 33.11 -1.83
CA PHE A 420 -2.24 32.17 -1.65
C PHE A 420 -1.77 30.71 -1.74
N ILE A 421 -0.92 30.36 -2.71
CA ILE A 421 -0.34 29.02 -2.87
C ILE A 421 0.51 28.65 -1.64
N LYS A 422 1.36 29.58 -1.17
CA LYS A 422 2.16 29.39 0.06
C LYS A 422 1.26 29.14 1.26
N THR A 423 0.20 29.93 1.41
CA THR A 423 -0.78 29.79 2.49
C THR A 423 -1.46 28.43 2.47
N CYS A 424 -1.97 28.00 1.32
CA CYS A 424 -2.59 26.68 1.14
C CYS A 424 -1.63 25.55 1.50
N THR A 425 -0.41 25.60 0.96
CA THR A 425 0.61 24.56 1.17
C THR A 425 1.01 24.46 2.65
N ASN A 426 1.21 25.60 3.32
CA ASN A 426 1.52 25.64 4.76
C ASN A 426 0.39 25.06 5.63
N ARG A 427 -0.85 25.11 5.14
CA ARG A 427 -2.03 24.51 5.79
C ARG A 427 -2.29 23.06 5.38
N GLY A 428 -1.38 22.46 4.60
CA GLY A 428 -1.50 21.08 4.13
C GLY A 428 -2.49 20.86 2.99
N ILE A 429 -2.94 21.93 2.32
CA ILE A 429 -3.81 21.86 1.15
C ILE A 429 -2.94 21.68 -0.10
N ARG A 430 -3.30 20.74 -0.98
CA ARG A 430 -2.65 20.60 -2.28
C ARG A 430 -3.13 21.71 -3.21
N VAL A 431 -2.20 22.32 -3.93
CA VAL A 431 -2.52 23.32 -4.94
C VAL A 431 -2.17 22.79 -6.31
N SER A 432 -3.12 22.96 -7.22
CA SER A 432 -3.02 22.55 -8.61
C SER A 432 -3.16 23.73 -9.57
N ILE A 433 -2.37 23.72 -10.62
CA ILE A 433 -2.43 24.67 -11.73
C ILE A 433 -3.43 24.16 -12.76
N GLY A 434 -4.44 24.95 -13.08
CA GLY A 434 -5.46 24.60 -14.07
C GLY A 434 -6.24 25.83 -14.51
N HIS A 435 -6.98 25.70 -15.62
CA HIS A 435 -7.79 26.79 -16.18
C HIS A 435 -7.01 28.11 -16.33
N SER A 436 -5.84 27.99 -16.94
CA SER A 436 -4.78 28.99 -16.87
C SER A 436 -4.12 29.20 -18.23
N LEU A 437 -3.60 30.41 -18.43
CA LEU A 437 -2.68 30.78 -19.52
C LEU A 437 -1.32 31.22 -18.99
N ALA A 438 -0.92 30.65 -17.84
CA ALA A 438 0.37 30.84 -17.22
C ALA A 438 1.53 30.67 -18.20
N THR A 439 2.49 31.59 -18.09
CA THR A 439 3.79 31.51 -18.72
C THR A 439 4.70 30.54 -17.96
N GLY A 440 5.89 30.24 -18.51
CA GLY A 440 6.89 29.45 -17.78
C GLY A 440 7.28 30.05 -16.43
N ASP A 441 7.37 31.39 -16.36
CA ASP A 441 7.69 32.11 -15.13
C ASP A 441 6.58 31.97 -14.08
N ASP A 442 5.32 32.05 -14.50
CA ASP A 442 4.16 31.87 -13.61
C ASP A 442 4.11 30.43 -13.05
N VAL A 443 4.38 29.42 -13.90
CA VAL A 443 4.43 28.01 -13.48
C VAL A 443 5.58 27.77 -12.50
N GLN A 444 6.76 28.35 -12.77
CA GLN A 444 7.92 28.24 -11.90
C GLN A 444 7.66 28.90 -10.54
N MET A 445 7.08 30.10 -10.52
CA MET A 445 6.66 30.79 -9.30
C MET A 445 5.68 29.92 -8.50
N ALA A 446 4.67 29.36 -9.16
CA ALA A 446 3.67 28.53 -8.49
C ALA A 446 4.30 27.28 -7.87
N LYS A 447 5.25 26.65 -8.57
CA LYS A 447 6.02 25.50 -8.07
C LYS A 447 6.82 25.86 -6.82
N GLU A 448 7.55 26.97 -6.87
CA GLU A 448 8.35 27.47 -5.74
C GLU A 448 7.48 27.85 -4.53
N ALA A 449 6.26 28.34 -4.80
CA ALA A 449 5.26 28.61 -3.78
C ALA A 449 4.62 27.33 -3.18
N GLY A 450 4.75 26.17 -3.83
CA GLY A 450 4.31 24.87 -3.33
C GLY A 450 3.25 24.13 -4.17
N ALA A 451 2.83 24.69 -5.32
CA ALA A 451 1.94 24.00 -6.25
C ALA A 451 2.61 22.73 -6.79
N SER A 452 1.85 21.63 -6.85
CA SER A 452 2.43 20.29 -7.09
C SER A 452 1.59 19.40 -8.00
N LEU A 453 0.56 19.93 -8.64
CA LEU A 453 -0.30 19.22 -9.59
C LEU A 453 -0.71 20.13 -10.75
N ALA A 454 -0.90 19.58 -11.93
CA ALA A 454 -1.61 20.18 -13.05
C ALA A 454 -2.96 19.48 -13.20
N THR A 455 -4.05 20.23 -13.11
CA THR A 455 -5.41 19.71 -13.25
C THR A 455 -5.68 19.35 -14.71
N HIS A 456 -6.23 18.15 -14.93
CA HIS A 456 -6.64 17.55 -16.21
C HIS A 456 -5.78 17.98 -17.41
N LEU A 457 -4.46 17.85 -17.27
CA LEU A 457 -3.46 18.43 -18.18
C LEU A 457 -3.79 18.17 -19.65
N GLY A 458 -3.88 19.25 -20.43
CA GLY A 458 -4.30 19.23 -21.83
C GLY A 458 -5.74 19.73 -22.04
N ASN A 459 -6.53 19.83 -20.98
CA ASN A 459 -7.84 20.47 -20.94
C ASN A 459 -7.74 21.85 -20.26
N GLY A 460 -8.83 22.62 -20.24
CA GLY A 460 -8.83 23.96 -19.63
C GLY A 460 -7.83 24.95 -20.27
N VAL A 461 -7.55 24.76 -21.56
CA VAL A 461 -6.66 25.60 -22.37
C VAL A 461 -7.34 25.98 -23.69
N PRO A 462 -6.95 27.09 -24.36
CA PRO A 462 -7.53 27.48 -25.64
C PRO A 462 -7.42 26.42 -26.74
N LEU A 463 -8.43 26.36 -27.61
CA LEU A 463 -8.46 25.49 -28.80
C LEU A 463 -7.32 25.78 -29.78
N GLN A 464 -6.81 27.02 -29.81
CA GLN A 464 -5.65 27.43 -30.57
C GLN A 464 -4.58 27.95 -29.61
N LEU A 465 -3.48 27.21 -29.52
CA LEU A 465 -2.31 27.57 -28.71
C LEU A 465 -1.13 27.93 -29.62
N GLN A 466 -0.24 28.77 -29.09
CA GLN A 466 1.06 28.98 -29.73
C GLN A 466 1.84 27.67 -29.76
N ARG A 467 2.63 27.47 -30.83
CA ARG A 467 3.47 26.28 -30.95
C ARG A 467 4.43 26.16 -29.76
N HIS A 468 5.19 27.23 -29.50
CA HIS A 468 6.01 27.43 -28.30
C HIS A 468 6.17 28.94 -28.06
N PRO A 469 6.24 29.41 -26.81
CA PRO A 469 5.95 28.66 -25.57
C PRO A 469 4.44 28.41 -25.38
N ASN A 470 4.07 27.36 -24.63
CA ASN A 470 2.69 27.15 -24.19
C ASN A 470 2.62 26.33 -22.89
N ILE A 471 1.54 26.52 -22.12
CA ILE A 471 1.35 25.97 -20.78
C ILE A 471 1.41 24.43 -20.73
N ILE A 472 0.99 23.73 -21.79
CA ILE A 472 1.03 22.26 -21.84
C ILE A 472 2.48 21.79 -21.73
N TRP A 473 3.39 22.39 -22.50
CA TRP A 473 4.81 22.02 -22.46
C TRP A 473 5.47 22.43 -21.15
N GLU A 474 5.13 23.61 -20.61
CA GLU A 474 5.68 24.07 -19.32
C GLU A 474 5.29 23.12 -18.19
N LEU A 475 4.00 22.78 -18.05
CA LEU A 475 3.53 21.86 -17.00
C LEU A 475 4.09 20.44 -17.20
N MET A 476 4.20 19.98 -18.45
CA MET A 476 4.72 18.65 -18.75
C MET A 476 6.21 18.51 -18.43
N ALA A 477 7.00 19.56 -18.63
CA ALA A 477 8.45 19.55 -18.38
C ALA A 477 8.84 19.66 -16.90
N GLN A 478 7.94 20.16 -16.05
CA GLN A 478 8.25 20.43 -14.64
C GLN A 478 8.22 19.16 -13.77
N GLU A 479 9.38 18.71 -13.30
CA GLU A 479 9.48 17.66 -12.27
C GLU A 479 8.86 18.14 -10.94
N GLY A 480 8.20 17.25 -10.19
CA GLY A 480 7.55 17.60 -8.92
C GLY A 480 6.16 18.26 -9.07
N ILE A 481 5.77 18.66 -10.28
CA ILE A 481 4.36 18.95 -10.62
C ILE A 481 3.77 17.70 -11.26
N HIS A 482 2.89 17.03 -10.53
CA HIS A 482 2.13 15.88 -11.04
C HIS A 482 1.16 16.32 -12.13
N ALA A 483 0.64 15.40 -12.93
CA ALA A 483 -0.42 15.68 -13.91
C ALA A 483 -1.62 14.76 -13.66
N SER A 484 -2.80 15.31 -13.41
CA SER A 484 -4.03 14.54 -13.51
C SER A 484 -4.50 14.48 -14.97
N ILE A 485 -5.04 13.34 -15.39
CA ILE A 485 -5.40 13.05 -16.79
C ILE A 485 -6.75 12.34 -16.86
N ILE A 486 -7.60 12.84 -17.75
CA ILE A 486 -8.85 12.19 -18.17
C ILE A 486 -8.51 11.28 -19.36
N ALA A 487 -8.69 9.97 -19.19
CA ALA A 487 -8.33 8.94 -20.17
C ALA A 487 -9.58 8.21 -20.69
N ASP A 488 -10.59 8.97 -21.10
CA ASP A 488 -11.90 8.43 -21.51
C ASP A 488 -11.99 8.11 -23.02
N GLY A 489 -10.97 8.53 -23.77
CA GLY A 489 -10.86 8.40 -25.22
C GLY A 489 -11.49 9.54 -26.02
N PHE A 490 -12.03 10.56 -25.35
CA PHE A 490 -12.71 11.70 -25.97
C PHE A 490 -12.01 13.03 -25.68
N HIS A 491 -11.58 13.26 -24.43
CA HIS A 491 -10.95 14.51 -24.03
C HIS A 491 -9.56 14.67 -24.64
N LEU A 492 -8.75 13.61 -24.59
CA LEU A 492 -7.37 13.63 -25.05
C LEU A 492 -7.13 12.53 -26.08
N PRO A 493 -6.48 12.84 -27.22
CA PRO A 493 -6.19 11.82 -28.21
C PRO A 493 -5.15 10.82 -27.70
N PRO A 494 -5.13 9.57 -28.22
CA PRO A 494 -4.17 8.55 -27.79
C PRO A 494 -2.70 8.99 -27.89
N SER A 495 -2.36 9.85 -28.86
CA SER A 495 -1.01 10.40 -29.01
C SER A 495 -0.61 11.28 -27.83
N PHE A 496 -1.52 12.11 -27.33
CA PHE A 496 -1.27 12.96 -26.17
C PHE A 496 -1.06 12.12 -24.90
N LEU A 497 -1.96 11.15 -24.67
CA LEU A 497 -1.86 10.23 -23.53
C LEU A 497 -0.51 9.48 -23.53
N LYS A 498 -0.08 8.96 -24.68
CA LYS A 498 1.25 8.31 -24.81
C LYS A 498 2.40 9.23 -24.45
N VAL A 499 2.32 10.51 -24.82
CA VAL A 499 3.37 11.49 -24.51
C VAL A 499 3.37 11.78 -23.02
N VAL A 500 2.22 12.07 -22.41
CA VAL A 500 2.13 12.34 -20.97
C VAL A 500 2.61 11.17 -20.13
N PHE A 501 2.18 9.94 -20.43
CA PHE A 501 2.61 8.77 -19.66
C PHE A 501 4.12 8.53 -19.71
N ARG A 502 4.77 8.88 -20.83
CA ARG A 502 6.24 8.80 -20.96
C ARG A 502 6.95 9.94 -20.26
N ALA A 503 6.42 11.17 -20.37
CA ALA A 503 7.04 12.34 -19.78
C ALA A 503 6.94 12.37 -18.26
N LYS A 504 5.77 12.02 -17.71
CA LYS A 504 5.49 12.09 -16.27
C LYS A 504 5.71 10.79 -15.52
N GLY A 505 5.71 9.64 -16.19
CA GLY A 505 5.89 8.35 -15.51
C GLY A 505 4.92 8.20 -14.33
N ASP A 506 5.42 7.96 -13.12
CA ASP A 506 4.62 7.84 -11.89
C ASP A 506 4.05 9.17 -11.36
N GLU A 507 4.45 10.33 -11.90
CA GLU A 507 3.85 11.63 -11.57
C GLU A 507 2.53 11.90 -12.33
N CYS A 508 2.05 10.95 -13.12
CA CYS A 508 0.75 11.04 -13.81
C CYS A 508 -0.33 10.23 -13.07
N LEU A 509 -1.39 10.92 -12.66
CA LEU A 509 -2.57 10.43 -11.95
C LEU A 509 -3.77 10.35 -12.91
N LEU A 510 -4.63 9.34 -12.76
CA LEU A 510 -5.90 9.29 -13.47
C LEU A 510 -7.01 9.92 -12.62
N VAL A 511 -7.87 10.68 -13.29
CA VAL A 511 -9.10 11.25 -12.72
C VAL A 511 -10.24 11.02 -13.71
N SER A 512 -11.48 10.98 -13.21
CA SER A 512 -12.61 10.89 -14.12
C SER A 512 -13.00 12.24 -14.70
N ASP A 513 -12.93 13.30 -13.88
CA ASP A 513 -13.61 14.57 -14.12
C ASP A 513 -15.10 14.37 -14.47
N ALA A 514 -15.68 13.26 -13.97
CA ALA A 514 -17.01 12.81 -14.34
C ALA A 514 -18.05 13.84 -13.94
N THR A 515 -19.01 14.01 -14.83
CA THR A 515 -20.21 14.82 -14.59
C THR A 515 -21.35 13.93 -14.14
N CYS A 516 -22.47 14.54 -13.70
CA CYS A 516 -23.68 13.81 -13.32
C CYS A 516 -24.18 12.83 -14.40
N PHE A 517 -23.83 13.03 -15.67
CA PHE A 517 -24.22 12.15 -16.78
C PHE A 517 -23.49 10.80 -16.79
N ALA A 518 -22.30 10.71 -16.21
CA ALA A 518 -21.57 9.44 -16.17
C ALA A 518 -22.35 8.39 -15.37
N GLY A 519 -22.47 7.18 -15.93
CA GLY A 519 -23.31 6.10 -15.41
C GLY A 519 -24.81 6.22 -15.71
N MET A 520 -25.28 7.28 -16.37
CA MET A 520 -26.65 7.37 -16.89
C MET A 520 -26.82 6.55 -18.19
N ALA A 521 -28.07 6.29 -18.58
CA ALA A 521 -28.35 5.67 -19.86
C ALA A 521 -28.03 6.64 -21.01
N PRO A 522 -27.69 6.16 -22.22
CA PRO A 522 -27.59 7.02 -23.39
C PRO A 522 -28.89 7.77 -23.66
N GLY A 523 -28.80 9.05 -24.02
CA GLY A 523 -29.97 9.90 -24.18
C GLY A 523 -29.66 11.39 -24.29
N GLU A 524 -30.73 12.18 -24.42
CA GLU A 524 -30.66 13.64 -24.37
C GLU A 524 -31.11 14.14 -22.99
N TYR A 525 -30.38 15.11 -22.45
CA TYR A 525 -30.62 15.66 -21.12
C TYR A 525 -30.49 17.18 -21.11
N ASP A 526 -31.19 17.81 -20.18
CA ASP A 526 -30.95 19.21 -19.86
C ASP A 526 -29.69 19.34 -18.99
N SER A 527 -28.83 20.29 -19.35
CA SER A 527 -27.56 20.50 -18.68
C SER A 527 -27.70 21.45 -17.49
N PRO A 528 -27.12 21.14 -16.30
CA PRO A 528 -27.07 22.07 -15.16
C PRO A 528 -26.41 23.41 -15.49
N ILE A 529 -25.46 23.42 -16.43
CA ILE A 529 -24.77 24.63 -16.92
C ILE A 529 -25.48 25.29 -18.12
N GLY A 530 -26.69 24.84 -18.46
CA GLY A 530 -27.55 25.40 -19.51
C GLY A 530 -27.43 24.70 -20.87
N GLY A 531 -28.55 24.64 -21.60
CA GLY A 531 -28.66 23.96 -22.89
C GLY A 531 -28.99 22.46 -22.75
N GLN A 532 -28.93 21.74 -23.88
CA GLN A 532 -29.13 20.29 -23.94
C GLN A 532 -27.83 19.58 -24.27
N VAL A 533 -27.61 18.43 -23.65
CA VAL A 533 -26.48 17.54 -23.92
C VAL A 533 -26.97 16.20 -24.46
N VAL A 534 -26.10 15.54 -25.21
CA VAL A 534 -26.32 14.19 -25.76
C VAL A 534 -25.25 13.27 -25.18
N LEU A 535 -25.68 12.23 -24.48
CA LEU A 535 -24.84 11.13 -24.02
C LEU A 535 -24.98 9.96 -25.00
N GLU A 536 -23.91 9.68 -25.74
CA GLU A 536 -23.84 8.60 -26.73
C GLU A 536 -23.60 7.23 -26.05
N GLU A 537 -23.92 6.12 -26.73
CA GLU A 537 -23.64 4.75 -26.24
C GLU A 537 -22.15 4.52 -25.94
N SER A 538 -21.26 5.27 -26.60
CA SER A 538 -19.82 5.21 -26.36
C SER A 538 -19.39 5.87 -25.03
N GLY A 539 -20.30 6.53 -24.32
CA GLY A 539 -20.01 7.36 -23.15
C GLY A 539 -19.54 8.77 -23.50
N ARG A 540 -19.59 9.16 -24.78
CA ARG A 540 -19.23 10.52 -25.21
C ARG A 540 -20.36 11.48 -24.85
N LEU A 541 -20.01 12.55 -24.15
CA LEU A 541 -20.94 13.61 -23.77
C LEU A 541 -20.66 14.88 -24.57
N SER A 542 -21.66 15.39 -25.28
CA SER A 542 -21.50 16.59 -26.12
C SER A 542 -22.70 17.53 -26.08
N MET A 543 -22.45 18.82 -26.34
CA MET A 543 -23.49 19.85 -26.45
C MET A 543 -24.32 19.64 -27.72
N LYS A 544 -25.65 19.56 -27.57
CA LYS A 544 -26.58 19.39 -28.68
C LYS A 544 -26.52 20.60 -29.61
N GLY A 545 -26.31 20.36 -30.91
CA GLY A 545 -26.23 21.41 -31.93
C GLY A 545 -24.89 22.18 -32.00
N ALA A 546 -23.93 21.92 -31.11
CA ALA A 546 -22.64 22.62 -31.06
C ALA A 546 -21.50 21.90 -31.82
N LYS A 547 -21.83 21.18 -32.90
CA LYS A 547 -20.87 20.43 -33.74
C LYS A 547 -19.94 19.47 -32.95
N GLY A 548 -20.44 18.85 -31.89
CA GLY A 548 -19.70 17.83 -31.13
C GLY A 548 -18.71 18.36 -30.09
N LEU A 549 -18.86 19.62 -29.66
CA LEU A 549 -18.16 20.18 -28.51
C LEU A 549 -18.49 19.35 -27.24
N LEU A 550 -17.46 18.92 -26.51
CA LEU A 550 -17.62 18.15 -25.27
C LEU A 550 -18.29 18.99 -24.18
N ALA A 551 -19.06 18.34 -23.31
CA ALA A 551 -19.78 18.98 -22.20
C ALA A 551 -19.40 18.38 -20.84
N GLY A 552 -18.10 18.08 -20.67
CA GLY A 552 -17.54 17.34 -19.53
C GLY A 552 -17.42 15.84 -19.80
N ALA A 553 -16.98 15.07 -18.80
CA ALA A 553 -16.79 13.62 -18.95
C ALA A 553 -18.07 12.83 -18.65
N GLY A 554 -18.39 11.91 -19.57
CA GLY A 554 -19.53 10.98 -19.48
C GLY A 554 -19.13 9.56 -19.04
N LYS A 555 -17.87 9.35 -18.67
CA LYS A 555 -17.31 8.07 -18.20
C LYS A 555 -16.78 8.18 -16.78
N ASP A 556 -16.94 7.11 -16.01
CA ASP A 556 -16.36 6.97 -14.66
C ASP A 556 -14.89 6.52 -14.70
N LEU A 557 -14.21 6.56 -13.54
CA LEU A 557 -12.78 6.24 -13.44
C LEU A 557 -12.46 4.79 -13.87
N LEU A 558 -13.36 3.84 -13.65
CA LEU A 558 -13.16 2.45 -14.09
C LEU A 558 -13.20 2.34 -15.62
N GLU A 559 -14.13 3.05 -16.26
CA GLU A 559 -14.22 3.12 -17.71
C GLU A 559 -12.99 3.81 -18.36
N ASN A 560 -12.33 4.71 -17.63
CA ASN A 560 -11.04 5.28 -18.04
C ASN A 560 -9.93 4.22 -17.99
N ILE A 561 -9.91 3.35 -16.97
CA ILE A 561 -8.99 2.20 -16.92
C ILE A 561 -9.27 1.26 -18.09
N ASP A 562 -10.53 0.86 -18.30
CA ASP A 562 -10.92 -0.05 -19.40
C ASP A 562 -10.47 0.49 -20.75
N TYR A 563 -10.67 1.79 -21.02
CA TYR A 563 -10.19 2.42 -22.25
C TYR A 563 -8.68 2.27 -22.43
N LEU A 564 -7.88 2.46 -21.38
CA LEU A 564 -6.42 2.33 -21.45
C LEU A 564 -5.98 0.89 -21.77
N LEU A 565 -6.72 -0.11 -21.28
CA LEU A 565 -6.46 -1.52 -21.56
C LEU A 565 -6.86 -1.89 -22.99
N GLU A 566 -8.07 -1.52 -23.40
CA GLU A 566 -8.60 -1.78 -24.75
C GLU A 566 -7.73 -1.13 -25.84
N SER A 567 -7.32 0.12 -25.62
CA SER A 567 -6.45 0.87 -26.53
C SER A 567 -4.97 0.47 -26.45
N LYS A 568 -4.61 -0.42 -25.52
CA LYS A 568 -3.24 -0.87 -25.25
C LYS A 568 -2.28 0.28 -24.97
N LEU A 569 -2.79 1.32 -24.31
CA LEU A 569 -1.99 2.47 -23.90
C LEU A 569 -1.16 2.15 -22.65
N LEU A 570 -1.74 1.39 -21.71
CA LEU A 570 -1.07 0.92 -20.52
C LEU A 570 -1.50 -0.51 -20.17
N PRO A 571 -0.63 -1.33 -19.55
CA PRO A 571 -1.05 -2.60 -18.95
C PRO A 571 -1.86 -2.35 -17.66
N LEU A 572 -2.63 -3.36 -17.23
CA LEU A 572 -3.49 -3.32 -16.05
C LEU A 572 -2.77 -2.81 -14.80
N SER A 573 -1.58 -3.31 -14.50
CA SER A 573 -0.82 -2.90 -13.32
C SER A 573 -0.52 -1.40 -13.30
N GLN A 574 -0.18 -0.80 -14.45
CA GLN A 574 0.11 0.62 -14.54
C GLN A 574 -1.17 1.48 -14.53
N ALA A 575 -2.21 1.06 -15.25
CA ALA A 575 -3.49 1.77 -15.24
C ALA A 575 -4.10 1.79 -13.82
N TRP A 576 -4.12 0.64 -13.13
CA TRP A 576 -4.60 0.54 -11.76
C TRP A 576 -3.78 1.39 -10.79
N LYS A 577 -2.45 1.30 -10.86
CA LYS A 577 -1.53 2.09 -10.02
C LYS A 577 -1.81 3.60 -10.14
N LYS A 578 -2.12 4.09 -11.35
CA LYS A 578 -2.42 5.50 -11.63
C LYS A 578 -3.79 5.97 -11.16
N ALA A 579 -4.75 5.06 -11.03
CA ALA A 579 -6.10 5.35 -10.55
C ALA A 579 -6.32 5.02 -9.06
N SER A 580 -5.33 4.43 -8.38
CA SER A 580 -5.46 3.96 -7.00
C SER A 580 -4.26 4.38 -6.15
N VAL A 581 -3.13 3.69 -6.31
CA VAL A 581 -1.95 3.83 -5.43
C VAL A 581 -1.34 5.23 -5.49
N LEU A 582 -1.15 5.77 -6.70
CA LEU A 582 -0.53 7.08 -6.90
C LEU A 582 -1.40 8.24 -6.39
N PRO A 583 -2.70 8.34 -6.75
CA PRO A 583 -3.56 9.39 -6.21
C PRO A 583 -3.73 9.27 -4.69
N SER A 584 -3.87 8.05 -4.14
CA SER A 584 -3.89 7.83 -2.68
C SER A 584 -2.63 8.37 -2.01
N LYS A 585 -1.45 8.00 -2.52
CA LYS A 585 -0.15 8.45 -1.98
C LYS A 585 0.02 9.97 -2.11
N TYR A 586 -0.38 10.55 -3.23
CA TYR A 586 -0.29 11.99 -3.47
C TYR A 586 -1.10 12.78 -2.43
N MET A 587 -2.33 12.34 -2.16
CA MET A 587 -3.23 12.98 -1.19
C MET A 587 -2.87 12.69 0.27
N ALA A 588 -2.32 11.51 0.59
CA ALA A 588 -1.96 11.13 1.96
C ALA A 588 -0.71 11.85 2.51
N ALA A 589 0.07 12.53 1.66
CA ALA A 589 1.25 13.31 2.03
C ALA A 589 2.26 12.56 2.93
N GLY A 590 2.43 11.24 2.71
CA GLY A 590 3.36 10.41 3.47
C GLY A 590 2.78 9.73 4.72
N LYS A 591 1.50 9.92 5.04
CA LYS A 591 0.79 9.11 6.04
C LYS A 591 0.45 7.73 5.48
N VAL A 592 0.45 6.70 6.32
CA VAL A 592 -0.04 5.36 5.96
C VAL A 592 -1.56 5.47 5.75
N SER A 593 -2.05 5.29 4.53
CA SER A 593 -3.49 5.22 4.30
C SER A 593 -4.02 3.88 4.83
N ASN A 594 -5.21 3.87 5.44
CA ASN A 594 -5.98 2.64 5.50
C ASN A 594 -6.12 2.12 4.06
N LYS A 595 -5.92 0.81 3.84
CA LYS A 595 -6.05 0.24 2.51
C LYS A 595 -7.42 -0.38 2.37
N ASP A 596 -8.24 0.25 1.54
CA ASP A 596 -9.44 -0.35 0.98
C ASP A 596 -9.05 -1.34 -0.12
N TRP A 597 -9.86 -2.36 -0.36
CA TRP A 597 -9.56 -3.42 -1.33
C TRP A 597 -10.70 -3.63 -2.30
N VAL A 598 -10.33 -3.93 -3.54
CA VAL A 598 -11.25 -4.23 -4.62
C VAL A 598 -10.86 -5.57 -5.21
N VAL A 599 -11.83 -6.47 -5.26
CA VAL A 599 -11.70 -7.79 -5.87
C VAL A 599 -12.46 -7.79 -7.19
N PHE A 600 -11.81 -8.22 -8.26
CA PHE A 600 -12.38 -8.15 -9.59
C PHE A 600 -11.91 -9.29 -10.50
N LYS A 601 -12.62 -9.52 -11.60
CA LYS A 601 -12.18 -10.40 -12.69
C LYS A 601 -11.85 -9.57 -13.92
N LEU A 602 -10.92 -10.06 -14.74
CA LEU A 602 -10.56 -9.43 -16.00
C LEU A 602 -11.17 -10.25 -17.15
N GLY A 603 -11.95 -9.60 -18.02
CA GLY A 603 -12.55 -10.23 -19.21
C GLY A 603 -12.55 -9.25 -20.38
N ASP A 604 -12.08 -9.67 -21.56
CA ASP A 604 -12.01 -8.84 -22.77
C ASP A 604 -11.35 -7.46 -22.59
N ASN A 605 -10.28 -7.39 -21.78
CA ASN A 605 -9.60 -6.15 -21.37
C ASN A 605 -10.46 -5.18 -20.55
N LYS A 606 -11.57 -5.65 -19.98
CA LYS A 606 -12.41 -4.90 -19.05
C LYS A 606 -12.32 -5.45 -17.65
N VAL A 607 -12.33 -4.55 -16.68
CA VAL A 607 -12.37 -4.90 -15.27
C VAL A 607 -13.81 -5.08 -14.81
N ASN A 608 -14.13 -6.26 -14.27
CA ASN A 608 -15.42 -6.56 -13.68
C ASN A 608 -15.31 -6.67 -12.15
N ILE A 609 -15.70 -5.59 -11.46
CA ILE A 609 -15.69 -5.49 -10.00
C ILE A 609 -16.63 -6.53 -9.38
N GLN A 610 -16.09 -7.40 -8.53
CA GLN A 610 -16.86 -8.43 -7.82
C GLN A 610 -17.23 -7.95 -6.41
N LYS A 611 -16.25 -7.48 -5.64
CA LYS A 611 -16.43 -7.08 -4.24
C LYS A 611 -15.56 -5.88 -3.90
N VAL A 612 -16.06 -5.03 -2.99
CA VAL A 612 -15.33 -3.88 -2.47
C VAL A 612 -15.36 -3.88 -0.96
N PHE A 613 -14.18 -3.76 -0.38
CA PHE A 613 -13.95 -3.72 1.05
C PHE A 613 -13.45 -2.35 1.45
N LYS A 614 -14.11 -1.75 2.43
CA LYS A 614 -13.76 -0.44 2.97
C LYS A 614 -13.55 -0.54 4.47
N ASP A 615 -12.40 -0.08 4.95
CA ASP A 615 -11.98 -0.27 6.35
C ASP A 615 -12.08 -1.75 6.82
N GLY A 616 -11.82 -2.68 5.90
CA GLY A 616 -11.89 -4.13 6.11
C GLY A 616 -13.28 -4.76 6.09
N ASP A 617 -14.34 -3.95 5.94
CA ASP A 617 -15.73 -4.39 5.83
C ASP A 617 -16.19 -4.49 4.38
N LEU A 618 -16.95 -5.53 4.05
CA LEU A 618 -17.59 -5.66 2.74
C LEU A 618 -18.70 -4.62 2.59
N VAL A 619 -18.53 -3.67 1.67
CA VAL A 619 -19.49 -2.59 1.42
C VAL A 619 -20.20 -2.68 0.07
N CYS A 620 -19.70 -3.51 -0.84
CA CYS A 620 -20.33 -3.79 -2.12
C CYS A 620 -20.03 -5.24 -2.57
N ASP A 621 -21.07 -5.97 -3.00
CA ASP A 621 -20.96 -7.30 -3.58
C ASP A 621 -21.81 -7.40 -4.86
N ASN A 622 -21.14 -7.35 -6.01
CA ASN A 622 -21.76 -7.42 -7.34
C ASN A 622 -21.96 -8.86 -7.83
N THR A 623 -21.53 -9.87 -7.08
CA THR A 623 -21.65 -11.28 -7.50
C THR A 623 -23.09 -11.79 -7.48
N THR A 624 -23.94 -11.17 -6.66
CA THR A 624 -25.36 -11.53 -6.51
C THR A 624 -26.27 -10.96 -7.61
N THR A 625 -25.79 -9.98 -8.38
CA THR A 625 -26.56 -9.29 -9.44
C THR A 625 -26.45 -9.97 -10.81
N GLN A 626 -25.65 -11.03 -10.94
CA GLN A 626 -25.44 -11.79 -12.18
C GLN A 626 -26.25 -13.11 -12.26
N LYS A 627 -27.30 -13.29 -11.45
CA LYS A 627 -28.21 -14.45 -11.52
C LYS A 627 -29.54 -14.13 -12.18
#